data_AF-U9UR92-F1
#
_entry.id   AF-U9UR92-F1
#
_cell.length_a   1.000
_cell.length_b   1.000
_cell.length_c   1.000
_cell.angle_alpha   90.00
_cell.angle_beta   90.00
_cell.angle_gamma   90.00
#
_symmetry.space_group_name_H-M   'P 1'
#
loop_
_entity.id
_entity.type
_entity.pdbx_description
1 polymer ?
#
loop_
_entity_poly.entity_id
_entity_poly.type
_entity_poly.pdbx_seq_one_letter_code
_entity_poly.pdbx_strand_id
1 'polypeptide(L)'
;MVAKITKHRRVRQAAKYEQDKLAVKRRRVRLAAKYEQAKLTAKRRQSKRKKAFTSKRSSYSIEQKKQVVAYAKSNGRNEAARHFLLNGTSEKWTTETRRYTMKVGSGQKAFYPETEKKLYNWIIEQRMQGLAMTYTTAKFTMFDILEEPEMIALYGNSTEKFKASFRWLTLFMKRIQKSFEFSNIFNMDETPVWFDMAGNFTINVIGDKTVHIHRT
;
A
#
# COMPACT_ATOMS: atom_id res chain seq x y z
N MET A 1 -32.68 -16.70 75.17
CA MET A 1 -32.71 -15.69 74.08
C MET A 1 -31.33 -15.14 73.69
N VAL A 2 -30.35 -15.07 74.59
CA VAL A 2 -29.04 -14.42 74.35
C VAL A 2 -28.20 -15.08 73.24
N ALA A 3 -28.15 -16.41 73.14
CA ALA A 3 -27.31 -17.12 72.16
C ALA A 3 -27.70 -16.89 70.68
N LYS A 4 -28.99 -16.64 70.38
CA LYS A 4 -29.45 -16.34 69.01
C LYS A 4 -29.01 -14.94 68.55
N ILE A 5 -28.94 -13.97 69.47
CA ILE A 5 -28.57 -12.58 69.19
C ILE A 5 -27.06 -12.47 68.86
N THR A 6 -26.20 -13.19 69.60
CA THR A 6 -24.75 -13.23 69.36
C THR A 6 -24.39 -13.90 68.03
N LYS A 7 -25.10 -14.97 67.64
CA LYS A 7 -24.90 -15.64 66.34
C LYS A 7 -25.23 -14.69 65.17
N HIS A 8 -26.33 -13.96 65.24
CA HIS A 8 -26.69 -12.96 64.22
C HIS A 8 -25.67 -11.82 64.10
N ARG A 9 -25.13 -11.34 65.22
CA ARG A 9 -24.11 -10.29 65.23
C ARG A 9 -22.82 -10.73 64.54
N ARG A 10 -22.35 -11.96 64.79
CA ARG A 10 -21.16 -12.54 64.16
C ARG A 10 -21.33 -12.69 62.64
N VAL A 11 -22.50 -13.15 62.19
CA VAL A 11 -22.81 -13.28 60.75
C VAL A 11 -22.79 -11.92 60.04
N ARG A 12 -23.35 -10.86 60.68
CA ARG A 12 -23.31 -9.50 60.13
C ARG A 12 -21.88 -8.94 60.06
N GLN A 13 -21.04 -9.22 61.06
CA GLN A 13 -19.63 -8.81 61.05
C GLN A 13 -18.83 -9.51 59.96
N ALA A 14 -19.02 -10.82 59.77
CA ALA A 14 -18.39 -11.58 58.68
C ALA A 14 -18.84 -11.07 57.29
N ALA A 15 -20.14 -10.81 57.12
CA ALA A 15 -20.66 -10.23 55.88
C ALA A 15 -20.06 -8.84 55.58
N LYS A 16 -19.92 -7.99 56.60
CA LYS A 16 -19.28 -6.67 56.47
C LYS A 16 -17.81 -6.80 56.06
N TYR A 17 -17.06 -7.72 56.67
CA TYR A 17 -15.66 -7.98 56.32
C TYR A 17 -15.50 -8.43 54.86
N GLU A 18 -16.35 -9.34 54.37
CA GLU A 18 -16.30 -9.78 52.97
C GLU A 18 -16.69 -8.67 52.00
N GLN A 19 -17.65 -7.80 52.35
CA GLN A 19 -18.00 -6.61 51.56
C GLN A 19 -16.83 -5.63 51.48
N ASP A 20 -16.17 -5.34 52.60
CA ASP A 20 -15.02 -4.43 52.65
C ASP A 20 -13.83 -4.99 51.85
N LYS A 21 -13.57 -6.29 51.96
CA LYS A 21 -12.54 -7.00 51.17
C LYS A 21 -12.83 -6.93 49.67
N LEU A 22 -14.09 -7.13 49.27
CA LEU A 22 -14.53 -7.01 47.88
C LEU A 22 -14.42 -5.56 47.38
N ALA A 23 -14.75 -4.58 48.21
CA ALA A 23 -14.62 -3.16 47.89
C ALA A 23 -13.15 -2.76 47.65
N VAL A 24 -12.22 -3.25 48.48
CA VAL A 24 -10.78 -3.06 48.28
C VAL A 24 -10.31 -3.69 46.96
N LYS A 25 -10.75 -4.93 46.66
CA LYS A 25 -10.42 -5.61 45.39
C LYS A 25 -10.93 -4.81 44.18
N ARG A 26 -12.19 -4.34 44.22
CA ARG A 26 -12.79 -3.49 43.17
C ARG A 26 -12.05 -2.16 43.00
N ARG A 27 -11.56 -1.56 44.08
CA ARG A 27 -10.75 -0.32 44.03
C ARG A 27 -9.41 -0.56 43.35
N ARG A 28 -8.72 -1.66 43.65
CA ARG A 28 -7.46 -2.06 42.99
C ARG A 28 -7.65 -2.28 41.49
N VAL A 29 -8.70 -2.98 41.08
CA VAL A 29 -9.02 -3.22 39.66
C VAL A 29 -9.30 -1.90 38.93
N ARG A 30 -10.07 -0.99 39.53
CA ARG A 30 -10.32 0.34 38.95
C ARG A 30 -9.05 1.17 38.78
N LEU A 31 -8.15 1.14 39.77
CA LEU A 31 -6.86 1.83 39.67
C LEU A 31 -5.97 1.25 38.57
N ALA A 32 -5.90 -0.07 38.46
CA ALA A 32 -5.17 -0.75 37.39
C ALA A 32 -5.73 -0.38 36.00
N ALA A 33 -7.06 -0.40 35.83
CA ALA A 33 -7.71 0.01 34.59
C ALA A 33 -7.41 1.48 34.24
N LYS A 34 -7.44 2.38 35.22
CA LYS A 34 -7.10 3.80 35.02
C LYS A 34 -5.66 3.99 34.57
N TYR A 35 -4.73 3.21 35.14
CA TYR A 35 -3.32 3.22 34.75
C TYR A 35 -3.12 2.75 33.31
N GLU A 36 -3.73 1.64 32.91
CA GLU A 36 -3.64 1.14 31.52
C GLU A 36 -4.24 2.11 30.51
N GLN A 37 -5.38 2.74 30.82
CA GLN A 37 -5.98 3.77 29.97
C GLN A 37 -5.04 4.99 29.83
N ALA A 38 -4.40 5.45 30.91
CA ALA A 38 -3.43 6.54 30.86
C ALA A 38 -2.22 6.18 29.98
N LYS A 39 -1.69 4.96 30.12
CA LYS A 39 -0.56 4.45 29.32
C LYS A 39 -0.89 4.38 27.83
N LEU A 40 -2.06 3.85 27.47
CA LEU A 40 -2.55 3.81 26.08
C LEU A 40 -2.71 5.22 25.50
N THR A 41 -3.25 6.15 26.28
CA THR A 41 -3.46 7.54 25.88
C THR A 41 -2.13 8.26 25.65
N ALA A 42 -1.14 8.05 26.53
CA ALA A 42 0.21 8.57 26.37
C ALA A 42 0.89 8.04 25.09
N LYS A 43 0.79 6.72 24.83
CA LYS A 43 1.33 6.09 23.61
C LYS A 43 0.68 6.67 22.34
N ARG A 44 -0.64 6.89 22.35
CA ARG A 44 -1.37 7.55 21.25
C ARG A 44 -0.95 9.01 21.04
N ARG A 45 -0.71 9.77 22.11
CA ARG A 45 -0.21 11.15 22.02
C ARG A 45 1.21 11.20 21.44
N GLN A 46 2.09 10.29 21.86
CA GLN A 46 3.44 10.16 21.31
C GLN A 46 3.42 9.79 19.82
N SER A 47 2.58 8.84 19.39
CA SER A 47 2.47 8.47 17.97
C SER A 47 1.91 9.62 17.12
N LYS A 48 0.91 10.37 17.62
CA LYS A 48 0.41 11.58 16.95
C LYS A 48 1.48 12.67 16.82
N ARG A 49 2.26 12.95 17.88
CA ARG A 49 3.37 13.91 17.82
C ARG A 49 4.44 13.49 16.82
N LYS A 50 4.82 12.20 16.78
CA LYS A 50 5.75 11.67 15.77
C LYS A 50 5.21 11.87 14.36
N LYS A 51 3.93 11.57 14.11
CA LYS A 51 3.28 11.77 12.80
C LYS A 51 3.18 13.25 12.39
N ALA A 52 3.02 14.17 13.35
CA ALA A 52 2.99 15.61 13.10
C ALA A 52 4.39 16.19 12.81
N PHE A 53 5.45 15.62 13.40
CA PHE A 53 6.83 16.09 13.20
C PHE A 53 7.53 15.45 12.00
N THR A 54 7.03 14.33 11.46
CA THR A 54 7.55 13.80 10.20
C THR A 54 7.19 14.76 9.07
N SER A 55 8.12 15.61 8.66
CA SER A 55 7.99 16.38 7.43
C SER A 55 7.72 15.40 6.28
N LYS A 56 6.74 15.74 5.42
CA LYS A 56 6.61 15.04 4.14
C LYS A 56 7.95 15.19 3.45
N ARG A 57 8.62 14.07 3.15
CA ARG A 57 9.90 14.08 2.43
C ARG A 57 9.65 14.72 1.05
N SER A 58 9.95 16.01 0.92
CA SER A 58 9.89 16.71 -0.35
C SER A 58 11.15 16.36 -1.15
N SER A 59 10.96 15.72 -2.30
CA SER A 59 12.04 15.61 -3.29
C SER A 59 12.10 16.94 -4.05
N TYR A 60 13.27 17.57 -4.07
CA TYR A 60 13.49 18.75 -4.89
C TYR A 60 13.37 18.41 -6.38
N SER A 61 12.63 19.25 -7.12
CA SER A 61 12.52 19.15 -8.58
C SER A 61 13.88 19.38 -9.25
N ILE A 62 14.01 18.95 -10.51
CA ILE A 62 15.26 19.09 -11.26
C ILE A 62 15.55 20.58 -11.52
N GLU A 63 14.50 21.35 -11.81
CA GLU A 63 14.53 22.79 -12.05
C GLU A 63 15.04 23.55 -10.81
N GLN A 64 14.49 23.23 -9.64
CA GLN A 64 14.93 23.81 -8.37
C GLN A 64 16.40 23.48 -8.10
N LYS A 65 16.85 22.24 -8.32
CA LYS A 65 18.26 21.88 -8.13
C LYS A 65 19.17 22.63 -9.10
N LYS A 66 18.75 22.84 -10.36
CA LYS A 66 19.51 23.63 -11.34
C LYS A 66 19.65 25.09 -10.90
N GLN A 67 18.57 25.71 -10.42
CA GLN A 67 18.60 27.09 -9.90
C GLN A 67 19.57 27.24 -8.74
N VAL A 68 19.51 26.30 -7.78
CA VAL A 68 20.40 26.29 -6.61
C VAL A 68 21.86 26.12 -7.04
N VAL A 69 22.15 25.21 -7.96
CA VAL A 69 23.51 24.98 -8.46
C VAL A 69 24.02 26.20 -9.24
N ALA A 70 23.19 26.86 -10.05
CA ALA A 70 23.56 28.08 -10.77
C ALA A 70 23.89 29.22 -9.80
N TYR A 71 23.06 29.43 -8.78
CA TYR A 71 23.30 30.44 -7.74
C TYR A 71 24.53 30.14 -6.88
N ALA A 72 24.79 28.85 -6.58
CA ALA A 72 25.95 28.44 -5.81
C ALA A 72 27.28 28.68 -6.55
N LYS A 73 27.27 28.68 -7.90
CA LYS A 73 28.46 29.01 -8.69
C LYS A 73 28.88 30.47 -8.54
N SER A 74 27.90 31.38 -8.48
CA SER A 74 28.16 32.82 -8.39
C SER A 74 28.39 33.28 -6.94
N ASN A 75 27.63 32.75 -5.97
CA ASN A 75 27.60 33.28 -4.60
C ASN A 75 28.21 32.32 -3.55
N GLY A 76 28.67 31.14 -3.96
CA GLY A 76 29.15 30.11 -3.06
C GLY A 76 28.04 29.26 -2.45
N ARG A 77 28.42 28.08 -1.97
CA ARG A 77 27.46 27.04 -1.51
C ARG A 77 26.72 27.42 -0.24
N ASN A 78 27.40 28.07 0.71
CA ASN A 78 26.81 28.45 1.99
C ASN A 78 25.73 29.51 1.81
N GLU A 79 25.95 30.46 0.90
CA GLU A 79 24.97 31.50 0.61
C GLU A 79 23.77 30.94 -0.16
N ALA A 80 24.00 30.01 -1.09
CA ALA A 80 22.91 29.27 -1.73
C ALA A 80 22.06 28.49 -0.73
N ALA A 81 22.69 27.83 0.25
CA ALA A 81 21.97 27.10 1.29
C ALA A 81 21.10 28.03 2.15
N ARG A 82 21.60 29.21 2.50
CA ARG A 82 20.84 30.24 3.23
C ARG A 82 19.69 30.79 2.39
N HIS A 83 19.97 31.18 1.14
CA HIS A 83 19.00 31.77 0.21
C HIS A 83 17.82 30.83 -0.08
N PHE A 84 18.08 29.54 -0.27
CA PHE A 84 17.05 28.53 -0.59
C PHE A 84 16.57 27.73 0.63
N LEU A 85 16.98 28.11 1.84
CA LEU A 85 16.63 27.42 3.09
C LEU A 85 16.89 25.91 3.03
N LEU A 86 18.02 25.52 2.43
CA LEU A 86 18.38 24.12 2.23
C LEU A 86 19.15 23.61 3.45
N ASN A 87 18.64 22.54 4.05
CA ASN A 87 19.44 21.71 4.93
C ASN A 87 20.58 21.09 4.10
N GLY A 88 21.76 20.85 4.68
CA GLY A 88 23.06 20.51 4.04
C GLY A 88 23.12 19.44 2.93
N THR A 89 21.99 18.87 2.52
CA THR A 89 21.77 18.10 1.30
C THR A 89 22.17 18.77 -0.02
N SER A 90 22.31 20.10 -0.09
CA SER A 90 22.79 20.81 -1.29
C SER A 90 24.25 20.52 -1.61
N GLU A 91 25.03 20.07 -0.63
CA GLU A 91 26.45 19.73 -0.75
C GLU A 91 26.71 18.64 -1.80
N LYS A 92 25.75 17.74 -1.99
CA LYS A 92 25.83 16.63 -2.95
C LYS A 92 25.40 17.00 -4.36
N TRP A 93 24.94 18.23 -4.60
CA TRP A 93 24.46 18.67 -5.91
C TRP A 93 25.59 19.38 -6.67
N THR A 94 26.03 18.77 -7.76
CA THR A 94 27.02 19.37 -8.67
C THR A 94 26.34 19.82 -9.97
N THR A 95 27.09 20.50 -10.83
CA THR A 95 26.72 20.87 -12.21
C THR A 95 26.27 19.69 -13.05
N GLU A 96 26.86 18.53 -12.79
CA GLU A 96 26.30 17.25 -13.19
C GLU A 96 25.18 16.86 -12.24
N THR A 97 24.17 17.71 -12.13
CA THR A 97 22.89 17.26 -11.63
C THR A 97 22.41 16.31 -12.70
N ARG A 98 22.74 15.02 -12.52
CA ARG A 98 22.43 13.91 -13.43
C ARG A 98 21.14 14.27 -14.17
N ARG A 99 21.23 14.54 -15.49
CA ARG A 99 20.04 14.69 -16.37
C ARG A 99 19.05 13.53 -16.18
N TYR A 100 19.52 12.47 -15.53
CA TYR A 100 19.01 11.12 -15.35
C TYR A 100 18.32 10.82 -14.00
N THR A 101 18.02 11.78 -13.11
CA THR A 101 17.32 11.40 -11.85
C THR A 101 15.86 11.01 -12.04
N MET A 102 15.30 11.20 -13.23
CA MET A 102 14.32 10.27 -13.80
C MET A 102 14.63 10.08 -15.30
N LYS A 103 15.39 9.04 -15.68
CA LYS A 103 15.43 8.65 -17.11
C LYS A 103 14.02 8.25 -17.50
N VAL A 104 13.58 8.56 -18.72
CA VAL A 104 12.48 7.79 -19.32
C VAL A 104 12.94 6.33 -19.34
N GLY A 105 12.35 5.49 -18.48
CA GLY A 105 12.85 4.13 -18.18
C GLY A 105 13.64 3.95 -16.86
N SER A 106 13.77 4.96 -15.99
CA SER A 106 14.31 4.81 -14.63
C SER A 106 13.28 4.29 -13.62
N GLY A 107 12.29 3.54 -14.09
CA GLY A 107 11.40 2.79 -13.22
C GLY A 107 12.16 1.64 -12.56
N GLN A 108 11.55 1.05 -11.54
CA GLN A 108 12.01 -0.24 -11.03
C GLN A 108 11.94 -1.26 -12.17
N LYS A 109 13.10 -1.84 -12.52
CA LYS A 109 13.21 -2.84 -13.58
C LYS A 109 12.31 -4.05 -13.26
N ALA A 110 11.87 -4.74 -14.31
CA ALA A 110 11.21 -6.03 -14.16
C ALA A 110 12.09 -6.96 -13.34
N PHE A 111 11.49 -7.70 -12.42
CA PHE A 111 12.23 -8.69 -11.61
C PHE A 111 12.58 -9.90 -12.48
N TYR A 112 11.62 -10.34 -13.28
CA TYR A 112 11.73 -11.46 -14.21
C TYR A 112 11.21 -11.00 -15.58
N PRO A 113 12.06 -10.42 -16.44
CA PRO A 113 11.62 -9.82 -17.70
C PRO A 113 10.89 -10.82 -18.62
N GLU A 114 11.42 -12.03 -18.72
CA GLU A 114 10.94 -13.10 -19.60
C GLU A 114 9.60 -13.65 -19.09
N THR A 115 9.49 -13.90 -17.78
CA THR A 115 8.24 -14.31 -17.12
C THR A 115 7.16 -13.23 -17.19
N GLU A 116 7.52 -11.96 -16.93
CA GLU A 116 6.59 -10.83 -17.04
C GLU A 116 6.05 -10.67 -18.48
N LYS A 117 6.86 -10.98 -19.51
CA LYS A 117 6.43 -10.97 -20.90
C LYS A 117 5.43 -12.11 -21.21
N LYS A 118 5.69 -13.33 -20.75
CA LYS A 118 4.74 -14.45 -20.89
C LYS A 118 3.41 -14.14 -20.19
N LEU A 119 3.48 -13.62 -18.97
CA LEU A 119 2.30 -13.21 -18.20
C LEU A 119 1.49 -12.14 -18.95
N TYR A 120 2.16 -11.17 -19.55
CA TYR A 120 1.50 -10.13 -20.34
C TYR A 120 0.74 -10.69 -21.54
N ASN A 121 1.37 -11.57 -22.33
CA ASN A 121 0.71 -12.21 -23.48
C ASN A 121 -0.53 -12.99 -23.03
N TRP A 122 -0.41 -13.77 -21.96
CA TRP A 122 -1.53 -14.50 -21.38
C TRP A 122 -2.67 -13.57 -20.96
N ILE A 123 -2.38 -12.42 -20.32
CA ILE A 123 -3.40 -11.43 -19.96
C ILE A 123 -4.13 -10.88 -21.19
N ILE A 124 -3.43 -10.63 -22.31
CA ILE A 124 -4.05 -10.20 -23.56
C ILE A 124 -5.00 -11.28 -24.09
N GLU A 125 -4.56 -12.53 -24.11
CA GLU A 125 -5.37 -13.65 -24.59
C GLU A 125 -6.66 -13.80 -23.78
N GLN A 126 -6.57 -13.72 -22.45
CA GLN A 126 -7.75 -13.76 -21.58
C GLN A 126 -8.71 -12.59 -21.88
N ARG A 127 -8.18 -11.40 -22.16
CA ARG A 127 -8.98 -10.24 -22.53
C ARG A 127 -9.63 -10.37 -23.90
N MET A 128 -8.95 -10.95 -24.88
CA MET A 128 -9.53 -11.24 -26.20
C MET A 128 -10.69 -12.24 -26.10
N GLN A 129 -10.63 -13.14 -25.11
CA GLN A 129 -11.71 -14.08 -24.78
C GLN A 129 -12.84 -13.45 -23.94
N GLY A 130 -12.69 -12.18 -23.56
CA GLY A 130 -13.66 -11.46 -22.73
C GLY A 130 -13.71 -11.91 -21.26
N LEU A 131 -12.67 -12.59 -20.79
CA LEU A 131 -12.56 -13.02 -19.41
C LEU A 131 -12.06 -11.88 -18.54
N ALA A 132 -12.76 -11.65 -17.42
CA ALA A 132 -12.34 -10.67 -16.43
C ALA A 132 -11.10 -11.17 -15.69
N MET A 133 -10.12 -10.27 -15.55
CA MET A 133 -8.87 -10.57 -14.86
C MET A 133 -8.97 -10.11 -13.40
N THR A 134 -8.53 -10.96 -12.46
CA THR A 134 -8.41 -10.63 -11.02
C THR A 134 -6.93 -10.61 -10.60
N TYR A 135 -6.58 -9.83 -9.57
CA TYR A 135 -5.19 -9.75 -9.12
C TYR A 135 -4.67 -11.14 -8.72
N THR A 136 -5.55 -11.94 -8.10
CA THR A 136 -5.28 -13.32 -7.74
C THR A 136 -4.97 -14.17 -8.95
N THR A 137 -5.74 -14.07 -10.05
CA THR A 137 -5.44 -14.85 -11.26
C THR A 137 -4.09 -14.45 -11.86
N ALA A 138 -3.80 -13.15 -12.01
CA ALA A 138 -2.49 -12.69 -12.48
C ALA A 138 -1.32 -13.11 -11.55
N LYS A 139 -1.58 -13.22 -10.25
CA LYS A 139 -0.58 -13.69 -9.28
C LYS A 139 -0.34 -15.19 -9.40
N PHE A 140 -1.39 -16.00 -9.48
CA PHE A 140 -1.26 -17.46 -9.62
C PHE A 140 -0.56 -17.82 -10.92
N THR A 141 -0.96 -17.22 -12.03
CA THR A 141 -0.29 -17.47 -13.31
C THR A 141 1.17 -17.03 -13.33
N MET A 142 1.53 -15.96 -12.61
CA MET A 142 2.94 -15.61 -12.43
C MET A 142 3.75 -16.71 -11.75
N PHE A 143 3.18 -17.40 -10.74
CA PHE A 143 3.84 -18.53 -10.10
C PHE A 143 3.89 -19.75 -11.02
N ASP A 144 2.80 -20.06 -11.72
CA ASP A 144 2.76 -21.17 -12.69
C ASP A 144 3.85 -21.00 -13.76
N ILE A 145 4.02 -19.78 -14.30
CA ILE A 145 5.07 -19.50 -15.29
C ILE A 145 6.47 -19.62 -14.67
N LEU A 146 6.66 -19.24 -13.40
CA LEU A 146 7.96 -19.41 -12.72
C LEU A 146 8.30 -20.88 -12.44
N GLU A 147 7.31 -21.75 -12.33
CA GLU A 147 7.46 -23.20 -12.17
C GLU A 147 7.73 -23.93 -13.50
N GLU A 148 7.59 -23.24 -14.64
CA GLU A 148 7.96 -23.82 -15.94
C GLU A 148 9.46 -24.17 -15.97
N PRO A 149 9.84 -25.32 -16.57
CA PRO A 149 11.22 -25.77 -16.61
C PRO A 149 12.16 -24.78 -17.30
N GLU A 150 11.66 -24.02 -18.28
CA GLU A 150 12.41 -22.95 -18.95
C GLU A 150 12.79 -21.82 -17.98
N MET A 151 11.86 -21.41 -17.11
CA MET A 151 12.07 -20.33 -16.16
C MET A 151 12.89 -20.80 -14.96
N ILE A 152 12.71 -22.05 -14.53
CA ILE A 152 13.55 -22.68 -13.52
C ILE A 152 15.01 -22.75 -14.00
N ALA A 153 15.26 -23.09 -15.27
CA ALA A 153 16.60 -23.10 -15.83
C ALA A 153 17.27 -21.71 -15.83
N LEU A 154 16.49 -20.64 -16.07
CA LEU A 154 16.99 -19.26 -16.12
C LEU A 154 17.20 -18.63 -14.74
N TYR A 155 16.26 -18.82 -13.81
CA TYR A 155 16.23 -18.08 -12.54
C TYR A 155 16.33 -18.98 -11.31
N GLY A 156 16.41 -20.29 -11.48
CA GLY A 156 16.36 -21.28 -10.40
C GLY A 156 14.99 -21.32 -9.71
N ASN A 157 14.95 -21.91 -8.52
CA ASN A 157 13.76 -21.92 -7.67
C ASN A 157 13.49 -20.51 -7.10
N SER A 158 12.85 -19.67 -7.93
CA SER A 158 12.53 -18.28 -7.61
C SER A 158 11.20 -18.11 -6.87
N THR A 159 10.35 -19.14 -6.82
CA THR A 159 9.02 -19.09 -6.18
C THR A 159 9.13 -18.83 -4.67
N GLU A 160 10.13 -19.39 -4.00
CA GLU A 160 10.37 -19.16 -2.56
C GLU A 160 10.72 -17.71 -2.23
N LYS A 161 11.42 -17.02 -3.14
CA LYS A 161 11.90 -15.64 -2.94
C LYS A 161 10.90 -14.60 -3.43
N PHE A 162 10.10 -14.94 -4.42
CA PHE A 162 9.19 -14.02 -5.06
C PHE A 162 7.85 -13.91 -4.32
N LYS A 163 7.58 -12.73 -3.75
CA LYS A 163 6.36 -12.50 -2.94
C LYS A 163 5.10 -12.14 -3.76
N ALA A 164 5.26 -11.80 -5.05
CA ALA A 164 4.19 -11.26 -5.89
C ALA A 164 3.36 -10.15 -5.20
N SER A 165 4.05 -9.21 -4.54
CA SER A 165 3.38 -8.17 -3.74
C SER A 165 2.52 -7.23 -4.60
N PHE A 166 1.52 -6.59 -4.00
CA PHE A 166 0.73 -5.54 -4.67
C PHE A 166 1.60 -4.42 -5.28
N ARG A 167 2.72 -4.08 -4.63
CA ARG A 167 3.69 -3.13 -5.17
C ARG A 167 4.36 -3.65 -6.45
N TRP A 168 4.67 -4.93 -6.51
CA TRP A 168 5.19 -5.53 -7.75
C TRP A 168 4.13 -5.46 -8.85
N LEU A 169 2.89 -5.85 -8.58
CA LEU A 169 1.80 -5.83 -9.57
C LEU A 169 1.57 -4.42 -10.12
N THR A 170 1.44 -3.43 -9.25
CA THR A 170 1.25 -2.02 -9.67
C THR A 170 2.41 -1.51 -10.53
N LEU A 171 3.64 -1.95 -10.27
CA LEU A 171 4.80 -1.60 -11.08
C LEU A 171 4.88 -2.39 -12.39
N PHE A 172 4.56 -3.68 -12.36
CA PHE A 172 4.40 -4.54 -13.54
C PHE A 172 3.39 -3.93 -14.50
N MET A 173 2.21 -3.58 -13.99
CA MET A 173 1.19 -2.86 -14.75
C MET A 173 1.76 -1.56 -15.27
N LYS A 174 2.31 -0.66 -14.44
CA LYS A 174 2.91 0.61 -14.92
C LYS A 174 3.99 0.43 -16.01
N ARG A 175 4.73 -0.68 -16.01
CA ARG A 175 5.70 -1.01 -17.07
C ARG A 175 5.02 -1.38 -18.37
N ILE A 176 3.94 -2.15 -18.30
CA ILE A 176 3.10 -2.53 -19.44
C ILE A 176 2.24 -1.35 -19.94
N GLN A 177 1.79 -0.51 -19.02
CA GLN A 177 0.80 0.56 -19.15
C GLN A 177 1.26 1.77 -19.97
N LYS A 178 2.33 1.65 -20.76
CA LYS A 178 2.52 2.60 -21.86
C LYS A 178 1.38 2.54 -22.91
N SER A 179 0.44 1.60 -22.79
CA SER A 179 -0.66 1.37 -23.74
C SER A 179 -2.11 1.39 -23.19
N PHE A 180 -2.39 1.51 -21.88
CA PHE A 180 -3.78 1.42 -21.35
C PHE A 180 -4.05 2.23 -20.06
N GLU A 181 -5.30 2.62 -19.73
CA GLU A 181 -5.65 3.37 -18.50
C GLU A 181 -5.91 2.44 -17.29
N PHE A 182 -5.51 2.84 -16.07
CA PHE A 182 -5.41 1.94 -14.88
C PHE A 182 -6.78 1.47 -14.39
N SER A 183 -7.78 2.34 -14.53
CA SER A 183 -9.18 2.11 -14.21
C SER A 183 -9.82 0.99 -15.04
N ASN A 184 -9.28 0.71 -16.23
CA ASN A 184 -9.87 -0.24 -17.18
C ASN A 184 -9.22 -1.63 -17.06
N ILE A 185 -8.33 -1.82 -16.07
CA ILE A 185 -7.57 -3.07 -15.91
C ILE A 185 -8.02 -3.88 -14.70
N PHE A 186 -8.36 -3.23 -13.59
CA PHE A 186 -8.74 -3.88 -12.35
C PHE A 186 -9.65 -2.98 -11.52
N ASN A 187 -10.91 -3.38 -11.31
CA ASN A 187 -11.59 -2.93 -10.10
C ASN A 187 -10.97 -3.72 -8.92
N MET A 188 -10.62 -3.00 -7.86
CA MET A 188 -9.75 -3.52 -6.78
C MET A 188 -10.55 -4.21 -5.66
N ASP A 189 -11.88 -4.07 -5.66
CA ASP A 189 -12.82 -4.86 -4.90
C ASP A 189 -13.21 -6.10 -5.70
N GLU A 190 -13.64 -7.15 -5.01
CA GLU A 190 -13.86 -8.52 -5.52
C GLU A 190 -14.93 -8.65 -6.62
N THR A 191 -15.36 -7.54 -7.23
CA THR A 191 -16.30 -7.49 -8.34
C THR A 191 -15.55 -7.35 -9.67
N PRO A 192 -15.55 -8.36 -10.55
CA PRO A 192 -15.10 -8.17 -11.92
C PRO A 192 -16.03 -7.16 -12.60
N VAL A 193 -15.52 -5.96 -12.87
CA VAL A 193 -16.26 -4.94 -13.61
C VAL A 193 -16.15 -5.26 -15.11
N TRP A 194 -17.31 -5.56 -15.69
CA TRP A 194 -17.53 -5.88 -17.11
C TRP A 194 -17.48 -4.65 -18.04
N PHE A 195 -17.06 -3.49 -17.53
CA PHE A 195 -17.12 -2.21 -18.25
C PHE A 195 -15.78 -1.90 -18.92
N ASP A 196 -15.53 -2.56 -20.05
CA ASP A 196 -14.85 -2.00 -21.24
C ASP A 196 -14.50 -3.08 -22.28
N MET A 197 -15.38 -4.06 -22.46
CA MET A 197 -15.47 -4.68 -23.76
C MET A 197 -16.40 -3.83 -24.62
N ALA A 198 -15.84 -3.07 -25.55
CA ALA A 198 -16.54 -2.85 -26.81
C ALA A 198 -16.69 -4.24 -27.44
N GLY A 199 -17.74 -4.96 -27.06
CA GLY A 199 -18.14 -6.17 -27.78
C GLY A 199 -18.38 -5.79 -29.24
N ASN A 200 -18.25 -6.76 -30.14
CA ASN A 200 -18.82 -6.66 -31.48
C ASN A 200 -20.35 -6.61 -31.38
N PHE A 201 -20.89 -5.56 -30.77
CA PHE A 201 -22.27 -5.18 -30.93
C PHE A 201 -22.30 -4.47 -32.27
N THR A 202 -23.07 -5.01 -33.20
CA THR A 202 -23.52 -4.24 -34.36
C THR A 202 -24.02 -2.90 -33.85
N ILE A 203 -23.28 -1.83 -34.13
CA ILE A 203 -23.67 -0.45 -33.79
C ILE A 203 -24.80 -0.10 -34.74
N ASN A 204 -26.01 -0.57 -34.41
CA ASN A 204 -27.22 -0.06 -35.03
C ASN A 204 -27.66 1.14 -34.20
N VAL A 205 -28.04 2.21 -34.90
CA VAL A 205 -28.53 3.43 -34.27
C VAL A 205 -29.86 3.10 -33.58
N ILE A 206 -30.08 3.64 -32.38
CA ILE A 206 -31.31 3.40 -31.61
C ILE A 206 -32.50 3.86 -32.47
N GLY A 207 -33.29 2.90 -32.97
CA GLY A 207 -34.46 3.14 -33.84
C GLY A 207 -34.55 2.28 -35.10
N ASP A 208 -33.49 1.57 -35.47
CA ASP A 208 -33.52 0.70 -36.66
C ASP A 208 -34.39 -0.55 -36.46
N LYS A 209 -35.36 -0.73 -37.37
CA LYS A 209 -36.38 -1.80 -37.28
C LYS A 209 -35.94 -3.13 -37.90
N THR A 210 -34.79 -3.18 -38.57
CA THR A 210 -34.41 -4.36 -39.37
C THR A 210 -32.91 -4.59 -39.31
N VAL A 211 -32.51 -5.83 -38.98
CA VAL A 211 -31.10 -6.25 -38.91
C VAL A 211 -30.83 -7.26 -40.03
N HIS A 212 -29.96 -6.91 -40.98
CA HIS A 212 -29.57 -7.81 -42.07
C HIS A 212 -28.39 -8.68 -41.65
N ILE A 213 -28.68 -9.93 -41.29
CA ILE A 213 -27.65 -10.93 -40.98
C ILE A 213 -27.14 -11.51 -42.30
N HIS A 214 -25.88 -11.28 -42.62
CA HIS A 214 -25.20 -11.99 -43.71
C HIS A 214 -24.47 -13.19 -43.10
N ARG A 215 -24.71 -14.38 -43.66
CA ARG A 215 -24.05 -15.62 -43.25
C ARG A 215 -22.81 -15.80 -44.13
N THR A 216 -21.66 -16.03 -43.51
CA THR A 216 -20.45 -16.54 -44.16
C THR A 216 -20.49 -18.06 -44.23
#